data_AF-A0A8S3Z4J7-F1
#
_entry.id   AF-A0A8S3Z4J7-F1
#
_cell.length_a   1.000
_cell.length_b   1.000
_cell.length_c   1.000
_cell.angle_alpha   90.00
_cell.angle_beta   90.00
_cell.angle_gamma   90.00
#
_symmetry.space_group_name_H-M   'P 1'
#
loop_
_entity.id
_entity.type
_entity.pdbx_description
1 polymer ?
#
loop_
_entity_poly.entity_id
_entity_poly.type
_entity_poly.pdbx_seq_one_letter_code
_entity_poly.pdbx_strand_id
1 'polypeptide(L)'
;GHETERSKMAPYTTGTISLDPNPDDEEEKQKLIAQVLERQNTLDDLSLRVDTVKVENLKLKSENQVLGQYIENLMAASSVFQSASPKAKNK
;
A
#
# COMPACT_ATOMS: atom_id res chain seq x y z
N GLY A 1 9.23 -4.19 71.23
CA GLY A 1 9.51 -3.81 69.85
C GLY A 1 9.77 -5.06 69.05
N HIS A 2 8.97 -5.33 68.03
CA HIS A 2 9.29 -6.27 66.96
C HIS A 2 8.84 -5.59 65.68
N GLU A 3 9.82 -5.03 65.00
CA GLU A 3 9.69 -4.27 63.78
C GLU A 3 9.22 -5.16 62.62
N THR A 4 8.32 -4.58 61.86
CA THR A 4 7.95 -4.92 60.48
C THR A 4 9.21 -5.04 59.62
N GLU A 5 9.33 -6.05 58.75
CA GLU A 5 9.73 -5.80 57.35
C GLU A 5 9.62 -7.03 56.42
N ARG A 6 9.08 -6.71 55.24
CA ARG A 6 9.38 -7.27 53.90
C ARG A 6 8.89 -8.68 53.56
N SER A 7 7.62 -8.66 53.17
CA SER A 7 7.09 -9.21 51.91
C SER A 7 8.13 -9.76 50.93
N LYS A 8 7.93 -11.03 50.57
CA LYS A 8 8.64 -11.76 49.51
C LYS A 8 8.42 -11.07 48.17
N MET A 9 9.42 -10.35 47.68
CA MET A 9 9.56 -10.06 46.25
C MET A 9 10.80 -10.80 45.78
N ALA A 10 10.61 -11.95 45.14
CA ALA A 10 11.61 -12.49 44.25
C ALA A 10 11.91 -11.42 43.19
N PRO A 11 13.18 -11.11 42.89
CA PRO A 11 13.44 -10.27 41.73
C PRO A 11 12.86 -11.02 40.53
N TYR A 12 11.91 -10.38 39.85
CA TYR A 12 11.60 -10.74 38.48
C TYR A 12 12.94 -10.81 37.76
N THR A 13 13.31 -11.98 37.29
CA THR A 13 14.39 -12.18 36.34
C THR A 13 13.96 -11.47 35.06
N THR A 14 14.15 -10.15 35.03
CA THR A 14 14.32 -9.41 33.79
C THR A 14 15.39 -10.16 33.04
N GLY A 15 14.99 -10.77 31.91
CA GLY A 15 15.87 -11.55 31.06
C GLY A 15 17.20 -10.81 30.93
N THR A 16 18.26 -11.44 31.43
CA THR A 16 19.61 -10.93 31.31
C THR A 16 19.90 -10.85 29.82
N ILE A 17 19.67 -9.67 29.24
CA ILE A 17 20.39 -9.25 28.03
C ILE A 17 21.85 -9.33 28.47
N SER A 18 22.56 -10.33 27.97
CA SER A 18 23.99 -10.44 28.17
C SER A 18 24.59 -9.12 27.70
N LEU A 19 25.07 -8.31 28.65
CA LEU A 19 25.59 -6.96 28.43
C LEU A 19 27.01 -6.96 27.83
N ASP A 20 27.45 -8.11 27.30
CA ASP A 20 28.72 -8.21 26.59
C ASP A 20 28.42 -8.19 25.09
N PRO A 21 28.67 -7.05 24.39
CA PRO A 21 28.46 -6.99 22.95
C PRO A 21 29.51 -7.89 22.30
N ASN A 22 29.09 -9.07 21.87
CA ASN A 22 29.88 -9.87 20.95
C ASN A 22 30.00 -9.04 19.64
N PRO A 23 31.22 -8.69 19.19
CA PRO A 23 31.40 -7.88 17.98
C PRO A 23 30.74 -8.49 16.74
N ASP A 24 30.63 -9.82 16.68
CA ASP A 24 29.96 -10.54 15.60
C ASP A 24 28.44 -10.23 15.56
N ASP A 25 27.80 -10.11 16.73
CA ASP A 25 26.36 -9.81 16.85
C ASP A 25 26.07 -8.36 16.42
N GLU A 26 26.99 -7.43 16.72
CA GLU A 26 26.87 -6.04 16.27
C GLU A 26 27.04 -5.92 14.75
N GLU A 27 27.97 -6.68 14.15
CA GLU A 27 28.15 -6.72 12.71
C GLU A 27 26.92 -7.31 12.00
N GLU A 28 26.36 -8.41 12.50
CA GLU A 28 25.14 -9.00 11.94
C GLU A 28 23.95 -8.02 12.04
N LYS A 29 23.80 -7.37 13.19
CA LYS A 29 22.78 -6.33 13.37
C LYS A 29 22.95 -5.19 12.38
N GLN A 30 24.17 -4.72 12.14
CA GLN A 30 24.44 -3.66 11.15
C GLN A 30 24.10 -4.11 9.72
N LYS A 31 24.43 -5.35 9.35
CA LYS A 31 24.06 -5.93 8.04
C LYS A 31 22.55 -6.02 7.87
N LEU A 32 21.82 -6.45 8.90
CA LEU A 32 20.36 -6.52 8.88
C LEU A 32 19.73 -5.12 8.74
N ILE A 33 20.26 -4.13 9.46
CA ILE A 33 19.81 -2.73 9.34
C ILE A 33 20.03 -2.23 7.91
N ALA A 34 21.20 -2.47 7.32
CA ALA A 34 21.49 -2.06 5.95
C ALA A 34 20.49 -2.66 4.94
N GLN A 35 20.20 -3.96 5.07
CA GLN A 35 19.21 -4.62 4.20
C GLN A 35 17.80 -4.07 4.39
N VAL A 36 17.39 -3.74 5.63
CA VAL A 36 16.08 -3.14 5.89
C VAL A 36 15.98 -1.77 5.23
N LEU A 37 17.03 -0.95 5.33
CA LEU A 37 17.07 0.37 4.70
C LEU A 37 17.01 0.28 3.16
N GLU A 38 17.76 -0.64 2.55
CA GLU A 38 17.72 -0.86 1.11
C GLU A 38 16.32 -1.30 0.64
N ARG A 39 15.69 -2.23 1.38
CA ARG A 39 14.33 -2.66 1.09
C ARG A 39 13.33 -1.53 1.25
N GLN A 40 13.48 -0.68 2.26
CA GLN A 40 12.59 0.45 2.46
C GLN A 40 12.70 1.44 1.31
N ASN A 41 13.92 1.78 0.88
CA ASN A 41 14.14 2.64 -0.28
C ASN A 41 13.49 2.06 -1.55
N THR A 42 13.68 0.76 -1.80
CA THR A 42 13.11 0.09 -2.97
C THR A 42 11.57 0.06 -2.93
N LEU A 43 11.00 -0.15 -1.74
CA LEU A 43 9.56 -0.16 -1.53
C LEU A 43 8.95 1.23 -1.73
N ASP A 44 9.61 2.27 -1.22
CA ASP A 44 9.18 3.66 -1.36
C ASP A 44 9.19 4.08 -2.84
N ASP A 45 10.24 3.72 -3.59
CA ASP A 45 10.33 3.95 -5.04
C ASP A 45 9.21 3.25 -5.81
N LEU A 46 8.92 1.99 -5.47
CA LEU A 46 7.85 1.23 -6.11
C LEU A 46 6.48 1.83 -5.76
N SER A 47 6.28 2.27 -4.53
CA SER A 47 5.06 2.94 -4.08
C SER A 47 4.78 4.20 -4.89
N LEU A 48 5.80 5.06 -5.07
CA LEU A 48 5.69 6.27 -5.88
C LEU A 48 5.35 5.96 -7.35
N ARG A 49 5.98 4.93 -7.92
CA ARG A 49 5.69 4.49 -9.29
C ARG A 49 4.26 3.99 -9.45
N VAL A 50 3.77 3.24 -8.47
CA VAL A 50 2.37 2.77 -8.46
C VAL A 50 1.40 3.95 -8.43
N ASP A 51 1.65 4.96 -7.59
CA ASP A 51 0.78 6.13 -7.52
C ASP A 51 0.82 6.96 -8.80
N THR A 52 1.98 7.07 -9.44
CA THR A 52 2.12 7.70 -10.77
C THR A 52 1.25 6.97 -11.81
N VAL A 53 1.34 5.65 -11.88
CA VAL A 53 0.54 4.83 -12.82
C VAL A 53 -0.95 4.94 -12.53
N LYS A 54 -1.36 5.00 -11.26
CA LYS A 54 -2.78 5.21 -10.89
C LYS A 54 -3.30 6.53 -11.42
N VAL A 55 -2.55 7.62 -11.25
CA VAL A 55 -2.93 8.95 -11.73
C VAL A 55 -3.08 8.96 -13.25
N GLU A 56 -2.12 8.40 -13.97
CA GLU A 56 -2.18 8.29 -15.44
C GLU A 56 -3.38 7.44 -15.89
N ASN A 57 -3.63 6.31 -15.23
CA ASN A 57 -4.77 5.45 -15.55
C ASN A 57 -6.11 6.17 -15.36
N LEU A 58 -6.26 6.96 -14.30
CA LEU A 58 -7.46 7.76 -14.06
C LEU A 58 -7.67 8.81 -15.15
N LYS A 59 -6.59 9.48 -15.58
CA LYS A 59 -6.63 10.44 -16.68
C LYS A 59 -7.11 9.78 -17.98
N LEU A 60 -6.51 8.64 -18.34
CA LEU A 60 -6.87 7.89 -19.55
C LEU A 60 -8.32 7.39 -19.50
N LYS A 61 -8.80 6.93 -18.34
CA LYS A 61 -10.20 6.52 -18.16
C LYS A 61 -11.16 7.69 -18.37
N SER A 62 -10.84 8.86 -17.82
CA SER A 62 -11.64 10.06 -18.02
C SER A 62 -11.69 10.50 -19.48
N GLU A 63 -10.55 10.48 -20.18
CA GLU A 63 -10.49 10.81 -21.61
C GLU A 63 -11.30 9.82 -22.45
N ASN A 64 -11.14 8.51 -22.20
CA ASN A 64 -11.91 7.48 -22.87
C ASN A 64 -13.42 7.60 -22.62
N GLN A 65 -13.83 8.02 -21.43
CA GLN A 65 -15.25 8.27 -21.13
C GLN A 65 -15.81 9.40 -22.01
N VAL A 66 -15.09 10.51 -22.12
CA VAL A 66 -15.50 11.65 -22.95
C VAL A 66 -15.56 11.25 -24.43
N LEU A 67 -14.54 10.53 -24.92
CA LEU A 67 -14.51 10.02 -26.29
C LEU A 67 -15.64 9.03 -26.57
N GLY A 68 -15.91 8.12 -25.63
CA GLY A 68 -17.03 7.18 -25.72
C GLY A 68 -18.37 7.90 -25.86
N GLN A 69 -18.64 8.89 -25.02
CA GLN A 69 -19.86 9.69 -25.12
C GLN A 69 -19.97 10.44 -26.45
N TYR A 70 -18.85 10.97 -26.97
CA TYR A 70 -18.83 11.63 -28.26
C TYR A 70 -19.22 10.68 -29.39
N ILE A 71 -18.69 9.45 -29.39
CA ILE A 71 -19.03 8.41 -30.36
C ILE A 71 -20.51 8.03 -30.24
N GLU A 72 -21.02 7.82 -29.03
CA GLU A 72 -22.44 7.52 -28.79
C GLU A 72 -23.36 8.62 -29.32
N ASN A 73 -23.01 9.89 -29.08
CA ASN A 73 -23.78 11.03 -29.57
C ASN A 73 -23.79 11.09 -31.10
N LEU A 74 -22.66 10.80 -31.76
CA LEU A 74 -22.58 10.73 -33.21
C LEU A 74 -23.42 9.57 -33.78
N MET A 75 -23.36 8.39 -33.16
CA MET A 75 -24.17 7.24 -33.56
C MET A 75 -25.67 7.52 -33.40
N ALA A 76 -26.08 8.16 -32.31
CA ALA A 76 -27.47 8.51 -32.04
C ALA A 76 -28.02 9.59 -32.99
N ALA A 77 -27.19 10.59 -33.34
CA ALA A 77 -27.57 11.66 -34.26
C ALA A 77 -27.56 11.25 -35.74
N SER A 78 -26.86 10.16 -36.08
CA SER A 78 -26.79 9.65 -37.45
C SER A 78 -27.97 8.74 -37.78
N SER A 79 -28.77 9.13 -38.78
CA SER A 79 -29.93 8.34 -39.23
C SER A 79 -29.55 6.99 -39.83
N VAL A 80 -28.28 6.80 -40.22
CA VAL A 80 -27.75 5.53 -40.77
C VAL A 80 -27.74 4.43 -39.71
N PHE A 81 -27.52 4.77 -38.44
CA PHE A 81 -27.46 3.79 -37.34
C PHE A 81 -28.81 3.58 -36.64
N GLN A 82 -29.74 4.54 -36.74
CA GLN A 82 -31.10 4.40 -36.19
C GLN A 82 -31.94 3.31 -36.89
N SER A 83 -31.68 3.03 -38.17
CA SER A 83 -32.43 2.02 -38.95
C SER A 83 -32.07 0.57 -38.63
N ALA A 84 -31.01 0.31 -37.85
CA ALA A 84 -30.56 -1.04 -37.48
C ALA A 84 -30.97 -1.47 -36.05
N SER A 85 -31.58 -0.58 -35.26
CA SER A 85 -32.04 -0.91 -33.90
C SER A 85 -33.52 -1.33 -33.92
N PRO A 86 -33.87 -2.58 -33.57
CA PRO A 86 -35.28 -2.91 -33.33
C PRO A 86 -35.74 -2.09 -32.12
N LYS A 87 -36.69 -1.17 -32.35
CA LYS A 87 -37.35 -0.42 -31.27
C LYS A 87 -37.85 -1.42 -30.25
N ALA A 88 -37.21 -1.49 -29.07
CA ALA A 88 -37.77 -2.16 -27.91
C ALA A 88 -39.08 -1.44 -27.60
N LYS A 89 -40.19 -2.04 -28.00
CA LYS A 89 -41.53 -1.55 -27.69
C LYS A 89 -41.74 -1.77 -26.20
N ASN A 90 -41.83 -0.68 -25.45
CA ASN A 90 -42.21 -0.68 -24.03
C ASN A 90 -43.52 -1.46 -23.84
N LYS A 91 -43.63 -2.17 -22.71
CA LYS A 91 -44.89 -2.64 -22.13
C LYS A 91 -45.14 -1.87 -20.85
#